data_AF-A0A550JBL4-F1
#
_entry.id   AF-A0A550JBL4-F1
#
_cell.length_a   1.000
_cell.length_b   1.000
_cell.length_c   1.000
_cell.angle_alpha   90.00
_cell.angle_beta   90.00
_cell.angle_gamma   90.00
#
_symmetry.space_group_name_H-M   'P 1'
#
loop_
_entity.id
_entity.type
_entity.pdbx_description
1 polymer ?
#
loop_
_entity_poly.entity_id
_entity_poly.type
_entity_poly.pdbx_seq_one_letter_code
_entity_poly.pdbx_strand_id
1 'polypeptide(L)'
;MKKQWILWGLSLLLTLAGVAFGQVDRSGEAAALMKGLESTSRSARIDAAKRITQAGLTDGALYDRVAALLRTGYGEAVEANAVDEMAWLCKALAASGDTRHQPLLEEVATSAPSPKLQKYARESIDSFAEYQERIRVLNATTGWNAALSDTENRLVGMLGAENAELKRDAAKTIVRDSPVAEAVYDAAASALTGMLAAGSLDNLSVDTMAWLCKALGASGNSKYAPALEQVVATGNKKLAKFANAALQELQ
;
A
#
# COMPACT_ATOMS: atom_id res chain seq x y z
N MET A 1 -32.55 70.66 -10.24
CA MET A 1 -31.81 69.65 -11.05
C MET A 1 -31.02 68.77 -10.09
N LYS A 2 -31.32 67.47 -10.08
CA LYS A 2 -30.82 66.47 -9.12
C LYS A 2 -29.35 66.11 -9.44
N LYS A 3 -28.45 66.11 -8.45
CA LYS A 3 -27.11 65.52 -8.56
C LYS A 3 -26.99 64.34 -7.60
N GLN A 4 -26.82 63.16 -8.19
CA GLN A 4 -26.70 61.87 -7.52
C GLN A 4 -25.36 61.76 -6.78
N TRP A 5 -25.41 61.20 -5.59
CA TRP A 5 -24.24 60.79 -4.80
C TRP A 5 -23.88 59.36 -5.20
N ILE A 6 -22.67 59.14 -5.70
CA ILE A 6 -22.13 57.81 -5.98
C ILE A 6 -21.26 57.44 -4.77
N LEU A 7 -21.80 56.59 -3.89
CA LEU A 7 -20.99 55.88 -2.89
C LEU A 7 -20.17 54.80 -3.61
N TRP A 8 -18.85 54.89 -3.48
CA TRP A 8 -17.94 53.81 -3.85
C TRP A 8 -17.92 52.78 -2.71
N GLY A 9 -18.53 51.62 -2.95
CA GLY A 9 -18.37 50.44 -2.11
C GLY A 9 -17.03 49.78 -2.38
N LEU A 10 -16.13 49.81 -1.40
CA LEU A 10 -14.88 49.08 -1.44
C LEU A 10 -15.17 47.60 -1.08
N SER A 11 -15.31 46.74 -2.08
CA SER A 11 -15.40 45.29 -1.88
C SER A 11 -14.05 44.75 -1.42
N LEU A 12 -13.97 44.37 -0.16
CA LEU A 12 -12.83 43.64 0.42
C LEU A 12 -12.86 42.19 -0.11
N LEU A 13 -12.02 41.91 -1.11
CA LEU A 13 -11.76 40.54 -1.58
C LEU A 13 -10.88 39.82 -0.54
N LEU A 14 -11.51 39.02 0.32
CA LEU A 14 -10.82 38.02 1.13
C LEU A 14 -10.30 36.92 0.20
N THR A 15 -9.00 36.95 -0.10
CA THR A 15 -8.30 35.83 -0.72
C THR A 15 -8.21 34.69 0.30
N LEU A 16 -9.04 33.66 0.13
CA LEU A 16 -8.82 32.36 0.76
C LEU A 16 -7.50 31.81 0.22
N ALA A 17 -6.44 31.91 1.00
CA ALA A 17 -5.25 31.11 0.78
C ALA A 17 -5.68 29.64 0.93
N GLY A 18 -5.83 28.96 -0.20
CA GLY A 18 -6.03 27.52 -0.21
C GLY A 18 -4.85 26.88 0.54
N VAL A 19 -5.15 26.17 1.62
CA VAL A 19 -4.18 25.32 2.28
C VAL A 19 -3.88 24.21 1.28
N ALA A 20 -2.79 24.35 0.52
CA ALA A 20 -2.24 23.25 -0.23
C ALA A 20 -1.78 22.22 0.82
N PHE A 21 -2.59 21.19 1.03
CA PHE A 21 -2.14 20.00 1.76
C PHE A 21 -0.91 19.49 1.02
N GLY A 22 0.27 19.64 1.63
CA GLY A 22 1.53 19.22 1.03
C GLY A 22 1.49 17.71 0.80
N GLN A 23 1.39 17.30 -0.47
CA GLN A 23 1.65 15.93 -0.84
C GLN A 23 3.15 15.69 -0.66
N VAL A 24 3.52 14.61 0.02
CA VAL A 24 4.93 14.24 0.19
C VAL A 24 5.56 13.98 -1.16
N ASP A 25 6.71 14.61 -1.41
CA ASP A 25 7.44 14.41 -2.65
C ASP A 25 8.01 12.99 -2.70
N ARG A 26 7.44 12.17 -3.60
CA ARG A 26 7.86 10.79 -3.86
C ARG A 26 8.45 10.62 -5.25
N SER A 27 8.84 11.72 -5.90
CA SER A 27 9.43 11.71 -7.25
C SER A 27 10.70 10.86 -7.32
N GLY A 28 11.53 10.88 -6.27
CA GLY A 28 12.73 10.04 -6.19
C GLY A 28 12.43 8.53 -6.19
N GLU A 29 11.36 8.11 -5.51
CA GLU A 29 10.91 6.72 -5.49
C GLU A 29 10.37 6.31 -6.87
N ALA A 30 9.54 7.16 -7.49
CA ALA A 30 9.03 6.94 -8.84
C ALA A 30 10.17 6.84 -9.87
N ALA A 31 11.18 7.71 -9.79
CA ALA A 31 12.35 7.70 -10.67
C ALA A 31 13.18 6.40 -10.53
N ALA A 32 13.35 5.90 -9.31
CA ALA A 32 14.06 4.64 -9.08
C ALA A 32 13.31 3.43 -9.68
N LEU A 33 11.98 3.42 -9.59
CA LEU A 33 11.14 2.38 -10.20
C LEU A 33 11.10 2.50 -11.73
N MET A 34 11.05 3.71 -12.26
CA MET A 34 11.16 3.99 -13.70
C MET A 34 12.43 3.39 -14.28
N LYS A 35 13.59 3.63 -13.66
CA LYS A 35 14.86 3.02 -14.07
C LYS A 35 14.81 1.50 -14.11
N GLY A 36 14.09 0.89 -13.18
CA GLY A 36 13.87 -0.56 -13.16
C GLY A 36 13.02 -1.05 -14.35
N LEU A 37 11.94 -0.34 -14.69
CA LEU A 37 11.10 -0.61 -15.86
C LEU A 37 11.83 -0.38 -17.20
N GLU A 38 12.78 0.54 -17.25
CA GLU A 38 13.59 0.85 -18.43
C GLU A 38 14.76 -0.11 -18.63
N SER A 39 15.02 -1.00 -17.67
CA SER A 39 16.09 -1.98 -17.76
C SER A 39 15.85 -3.00 -18.88
N THR A 40 16.93 -3.39 -19.56
CA THR A 40 16.92 -4.52 -20.50
C THR A 40 16.73 -5.86 -19.78
N SER A 41 17.05 -5.92 -18.48
CA SER A 41 16.83 -7.11 -17.65
C SER A 41 15.35 -7.29 -17.31
N ARG A 42 14.78 -8.40 -17.77
CA ARG A 42 13.42 -8.83 -17.41
C ARG A 42 13.21 -8.92 -15.89
N SER A 43 14.19 -9.46 -15.15
CA SER A 43 14.10 -9.56 -13.69
C SER A 43 13.96 -8.18 -13.06
N ALA A 44 14.74 -7.19 -13.51
CA ALA A 44 14.67 -5.84 -12.98
C ALA A 44 13.31 -5.18 -13.25
N ARG A 45 12.70 -5.43 -14.43
CA ARG A 45 11.36 -4.94 -14.75
C ARG A 45 10.29 -5.60 -13.88
N ILE A 46 10.37 -6.92 -13.67
CA ILE A 46 9.49 -7.66 -12.75
C ILE A 46 9.60 -7.11 -11.32
N ASP A 47 10.81 -6.91 -10.84
CA ASP A 47 11.05 -6.42 -9.48
C ASP A 47 10.55 -4.97 -9.31
N ALA A 48 10.72 -4.12 -10.33
CA ALA A 48 10.13 -2.80 -10.36
C ALA A 48 8.59 -2.86 -10.31
N ALA A 49 7.97 -3.70 -11.15
CA ALA A 49 6.52 -3.87 -11.16
C ALA A 49 5.96 -4.36 -9.81
N LYS A 50 6.61 -5.33 -9.16
CA LYS A 50 6.26 -5.77 -7.80
C LYS A 50 6.32 -4.62 -6.80
N ARG A 51 7.36 -3.80 -6.85
CA ARG A 51 7.49 -2.66 -5.94
C ARG A 51 6.43 -1.59 -6.20
N ILE A 52 6.08 -1.34 -7.47
CA ILE A 52 4.99 -0.44 -7.85
C ILE A 52 3.66 -0.89 -7.22
N THR A 53 3.35 -2.19 -7.23
CA THR A 53 2.10 -2.71 -6.62
C THR A 53 1.97 -2.43 -5.12
N GLN A 54 3.09 -2.24 -4.42
CA GLN A 54 3.12 -2.02 -2.98
C GLN A 54 3.24 -0.54 -2.60
N ALA A 55 3.73 0.29 -3.53
CA ALA A 55 4.16 1.66 -3.23
C ALA A 55 3.01 2.67 -3.10
N GLY A 56 1.86 2.43 -3.75
CA GLY A 56 0.74 3.39 -3.79
C GLY A 56 1.19 4.76 -4.32
N LEU A 57 1.98 4.77 -5.38
CA LEU A 57 2.40 6.00 -6.06
C LEU A 57 1.26 6.54 -6.93
N THR A 58 1.35 7.81 -7.33
CA THR A 58 0.40 8.47 -8.22
C THR A 58 1.07 9.11 -9.44
N ASP A 59 2.31 8.70 -9.72
CA ASP A 59 3.11 9.23 -10.83
C ASP A 59 2.58 8.71 -12.18
N GLY A 60 1.95 9.59 -12.95
CA GLY A 60 1.34 9.22 -14.23
C GLY A 60 2.34 8.71 -15.26
N ALA A 61 3.56 9.28 -15.32
CA ALA A 61 4.57 8.86 -16.29
C ALA A 61 5.05 7.43 -15.99
N LEU A 62 5.17 7.05 -14.72
CA LEU A 62 5.49 5.70 -14.28
C LEU A 62 4.44 4.69 -14.77
N TYR A 63 3.14 4.99 -14.59
CA TYR A 63 2.07 4.10 -15.03
C TYR A 63 1.88 4.08 -16.55
N ASP A 64 2.13 5.20 -17.24
CA ASP A 64 2.20 5.23 -18.70
C ASP A 64 3.32 4.32 -19.23
N ARG A 65 4.47 4.27 -18.55
CA ARG A 65 5.55 3.34 -18.91
C ARG A 65 5.15 1.89 -18.70
N VAL A 66 4.48 1.57 -17.59
CA VAL A 66 3.93 0.22 -17.34
C VAL A 66 2.95 -0.17 -18.44
N ALA A 67 2.02 0.73 -18.79
CA ALA A 67 1.03 0.51 -19.85
C ALA A 67 1.70 0.28 -21.21
N ALA A 68 2.73 1.06 -21.54
CA ALA A 68 3.48 0.90 -22.78
C ALA A 68 4.16 -0.47 -22.86
N LEU A 69 4.86 -0.89 -21.81
CA LEU A 69 5.50 -2.21 -21.74
C LEU A 69 4.46 -3.34 -21.88
N LEU A 70 3.34 -3.22 -21.18
CA LEU A 70 2.27 -4.22 -21.25
C LEU A 70 1.71 -4.33 -22.66
N ARG A 71 1.34 -3.20 -23.30
CA ARG A 71 0.85 -3.16 -24.70
C ARG A 71 1.81 -3.83 -25.67
N THR A 72 3.11 -3.57 -25.53
CA THR A 72 4.11 -4.13 -26.44
C THR A 72 4.37 -5.62 -26.22
N GLY A 73 4.20 -6.12 -24.99
CA GLY A 73 4.66 -7.46 -24.63
C GLY A 73 3.57 -8.52 -24.55
N TYR A 74 2.32 -8.15 -24.24
CA TYR A 74 1.31 -9.17 -23.87
C TYR A 74 0.96 -10.11 -25.03
N GLY A 75 0.96 -9.62 -26.28
CA GLY A 75 0.59 -10.40 -27.46
C GLY A 75 1.60 -11.51 -27.79
N GLU A 76 2.84 -11.38 -27.34
CA GLU A 76 3.92 -12.35 -27.58
C GLU A 76 4.23 -13.20 -26.34
N ALA A 77 3.61 -12.90 -25.20
CA ALA A 77 3.89 -13.55 -23.92
C ALA A 77 3.31 -14.98 -23.86
N VAL A 78 4.08 -15.95 -24.36
CA VAL A 78 3.72 -17.37 -24.35
C VAL A 78 4.55 -18.18 -23.37
N GLU A 79 5.85 -17.89 -23.22
CA GLU A 79 6.70 -18.59 -22.27
C GLU A 79 6.49 -18.10 -20.83
N ALA A 80 6.77 -18.97 -19.86
CA ALA A 80 6.48 -18.72 -18.44
C ALA A 80 7.04 -17.39 -17.91
N ASN A 81 8.26 -17.02 -18.31
CA ASN A 81 8.91 -15.79 -17.84
C ASN A 81 8.30 -14.53 -18.46
N ALA A 82 7.90 -14.56 -19.75
CA ALA A 82 7.21 -13.43 -20.36
C ALA A 82 5.80 -13.28 -19.79
N VAL A 83 5.09 -14.40 -19.56
CA VAL A 83 3.78 -14.40 -18.88
C VAL A 83 3.89 -13.82 -17.47
N ASP A 84 4.92 -14.19 -16.70
CA ASP A 84 5.13 -13.63 -15.35
C ASP A 84 5.39 -12.12 -15.39
N GLU A 85 6.24 -11.66 -16.31
CA GLU A 85 6.49 -10.24 -16.51
C GLU A 85 5.21 -9.45 -16.80
N MET A 86 4.43 -9.91 -17.78
CA MET A 86 3.18 -9.24 -18.16
C MET A 86 2.12 -9.30 -17.05
N ALA A 87 2.08 -10.39 -16.27
CA ALA A 87 1.20 -10.50 -15.11
C ALA A 87 1.54 -9.47 -14.04
N TRP A 88 2.82 -9.25 -13.75
CA TRP A 88 3.24 -8.20 -12.83
C TRP A 88 2.98 -6.80 -13.36
N LEU A 89 3.12 -6.58 -14.67
CA LEU A 89 2.75 -5.30 -15.29
C LEU A 89 1.24 -5.04 -15.24
N CYS A 90 0.39 -6.07 -15.39
CA CYS A 90 -1.07 -5.93 -15.19
C CYS A 90 -1.39 -5.44 -13.77
N LYS A 91 -0.78 -6.08 -12.76
CA LYS A 91 -0.96 -5.70 -11.36
C LYS A 91 -0.44 -4.30 -11.08
N ALA A 92 0.76 -3.98 -11.58
CA ALA A 92 1.36 -2.66 -11.43
C ALA A 92 0.49 -1.59 -12.09
N LEU A 93 -0.13 -1.88 -13.23
CA LEU A 93 -1.02 -0.94 -13.90
C LEU A 93 -2.31 -0.70 -13.12
N ALA A 94 -2.94 -1.76 -12.60
CA ALA A 94 -4.09 -1.63 -11.71
C ALA A 94 -3.74 -0.87 -10.41
N ALA A 95 -2.50 -1.00 -9.93
CA ALA A 95 -2.00 -0.28 -8.77
C ALA A 95 -1.91 1.25 -8.93
N SER A 96 -2.18 1.78 -10.13
CA SER A 96 -2.41 3.21 -10.34
C SER A 96 -3.72 3.71 -9.72
N GLY A 97 -4.70 2.81 -9.51
CA GLY A 97 -6.07 3.19 -9.15
C GLY A 97 -6.82 3.98 -10.24
N ASP A 98 -6.22 4.16 -11.42
CA ASP A 98 -6.74 4.98 -12.52
C ASP A 98 -7.49 4.12 -13.54
N THR A 99 -8.80 4.32 -13.58
CA THR A 99 -9.70 3.56 -14.46
C THR A 99 -9.45 3.81 -15.95
N ARG A 100 -8.71 4.86 -16.34
CA ARG A 100 -8.27 5.07 -17.73
C ARG A 100 -7.39 3.94 -18.26
N HIS A 101 -6.76 3.17 -17.38
CA HIS A 101 -5.96 2.01 -17.76
C HIS A 101 -6.75 0.71 -17.85
N GLN A 102 -8.00 0.68 -17.35
CA GLN A 102 -8.84 -0.51 -17.36
C GLN A 102 -9.08 -1.10 -18.76
N PRO A 103 -9.31 -0.30 -19.84
CA PRO A 103 -9.49 -0.88 -21.18
C PRO A 103 -8.32 -1.74 -21.65
N LEU A 104 -7.09 -1.37 -21.30
CA LEU A 104 -5.92 -2.19 -21.63
C LEU A 104 -5.93 -3.51 -20.85
N LEU A 105 -6.31 -3.50 -19.57
CA LEU A 105 -6.43 -4.74 -18.80
C LEU A 105 -7.55 -5.64 -19.34
N GLU A 106 -8.66 -5.08 -19.80
CA GLU A 106 -9.77 -5.82 -20.43
C GLU A 106 -9.33 -6.44 -21.77
N GLU A 107 -8.55 -5.71 -22.56
CA GLU A 107 -7.92 -6.23 -23.79
C GLU A 107 -6.99 -7.41 -23.47
N VAL A 108 -6.10 -7.30 -22.48
CA VAL A 108 -5.23 -8.41 -22.06
C VAL A 108 -6.05 -9.59 -21.52
N ALA A 109 -7.10 -9.33 -20.75
CA ALA A 109 -7.99 -10.35 -20.19
C ALA A 109 -8.71 -11.18 -21.26
N THR A 110 -8.94 -10.61 -22.44
CA THR A 110 -9.69 -11.25 -23.54
C THR A 110 -8.78 -11.80 -24.64
N SER A 111 -7.69 -11.11 -24.92
CA SER A 111 -6.91 -11.30 -26.15
C SER A 111 -5.49 -11.81 -25.93
N ALA A 112 -5.01 -11.90 -24.68
CA ALA A 112 -3.68 -12.45 -24.42
C ALA A 112 -3.62 -13.94 -24.84
N PRO A 113 -2.51 -14.39 -25.45
CA PRO A 113 -2.37 -15.78 -25.90
C PRO A 113 -2.31 -16.79 -24.75
N SER A 114 -1.90 -16.33 -23.56
CA SER A 114 -1.79 -17.17 -22.37
C SER A 114 -3.05 -17.06 -21.49
N PRO A 115 -3.79 -18.16 -21.23
CA PRO A 115 -4.91 -18.15 -20.30
C PRO A 115 -4.53 -17.72 -18.88
N LYS A 116 -3.28 -17.98 -18.48
CA LYS A 116 -2.73 -17.54 -17.20
C LYS A 116 -2.60 -16.01 -17.15
N LEU A 117 -2.12 -15.39 -18.24
CA LEU A 117 -2.05 -13.93 -18.34
C LEU A 117 -3.44 -13.30 -18.36
N GLN A 118 -4.37 -13.87 -19.12
CA GLN A 118 -5.77 -13.43 -19.11
C GLN A 118 -6.38 -13.44 -17.71
N LYS A 119 -6.10 -14.50 -16.93
CA LYS A 119 -6.53 -14.61 -15.53
C LYS A 119 -5.96 -13.47 -14.67
N TYR A 120 -4.66 -13.21 -14.75
CA TYR A 120 -4.06 -12.13 -13.96
C TYR A 120 -4.56 -10.74 -14.34
N ALA A 121 -4.88 -10.50 -15.61
CA ALA A 121 -5.49 -9.25 -16.02
C ALA A 121 -6.88 -9.08 -15.38
N ARG A 122 -7.73 -10.12 -15.35
CA ARG A 122 -9.01 -10.10 -14.63
C ARG A 122 -8.84 -9.84 -13.13
N GLU A 123 -7.94 -10.57 -12.48
CA GLU A 123 -7.65 -10.36 -11.06
C GLU A 123 -7.16 -8.92 -10.79
N SER A 124 -6.37 -8.35 -11.70
CA SER A 124 -5.90 -6.97 -11.56
C SER A 124 -7.05 -5.95 -11.67
N ILE A 125 -8.04 -6.21 -12.52
CA ILE A 125 -9.27 -5.40 -12.60
C ILE A 125 -10.06 -5.51 -11.29
N ASP A 126 -10.22 -6.72 -10.76
CA ASP A 126 -10.99 -6.93 -9.51
C ASP A 126 -10.32 -6.25 -8.29
N SER A 127 -9.00 -6.00 -8.35
CA SER A 127 -8.23 -5.34 -7.29
C SER A 127 -8.21 -3.81 -7.33
N PHE A 128 -8.88 -3.13 -8.27
CA PHE A 128 -8.83 -1.66 -8.36
C PHE A 128 -9.22 -0.95 -7.06
N ALA A 129 -10.32 -1.38 -6.43
CA ALA A 129 -10.79 -0.79 -5.17
C ALA A 129 -9.76 -0.95 -4.03
N GLU A 130 -9.09 -2.10 -3.98
CA GLU A 130 -8.03 -2.36 -3.00
C GLU A 130 -6.82 -1.44 -3.22
N TYR A 131 -6.42 -1.22 -4.48
CA TYR A 131 -5.32 -0.31 -4.80
C TYR A 131 -5.67 1.16 -4.54
N GLN A 132 -6.91 1.56 -4.81
CA GLN A 132 -7.39 2.91 -4.46
C GLN A 132 -7.32 3.14 -2.95
N GLU A 133 -7.69 2.14 -2.15
CA GLU A 133 -7.54 2.19 -0.70
C GLU A 133 -6.08 2.31 -0.27
N ARG A 134 -5.19 1.51 -0.86
CA ARG A 134 -3.75 1.59 -0.61
C ARG A 134 -3.19 2.97 -0.92
N ILE A 135 -3.54 3.55 -2.08
CA ILE A 135 -3.13 4.91 -2.47
C ILE A 135 -3.62 5.92 -1.44
N ARG A 136 -4.90 5.84 -1.05
CA ARG A 136 -5.48 6.74 -0.04
C ARG A 136 -4.70 6.69 1.26
N VAL A 137 -4.44 5.50 1.78
CA VAL A 137 -3.75 5.30 3.06
C VAL A 137 -2.29 5.76 3.00
N LEU A 138 -1.56 5.41 1.94
CA LEU A 138 -0.12 5.72 1.83
C LEU A 138 0.18 7.19 1.53
N ASN A 139 -0.78 7.94 0.99
CA ASN A 139 -0.61 9.36 0.67
C ASN A 139 -1.35 10.29 1.64
N ALA A 140 -2.16 9.76 2.56
CA ALA A 140 -2.79 10.57 3.61
C ALA A 140 -1.73 11.10 4.57
N THR A 141 -1.60 12.43 4.66
CA THR A 141 -0.69 13.13 5.59
C THR A 141 -1.39 13.62 6.86
N THR A 142 -2.72 13.50 6.92
CA THR A 142 -3.52 13.84 8.10
C THR A 142 -3.12 12.97 9.29
N GLY A 143 -2.78 13.60 10.41
CA GLY A 143 -2.40 12.90 11.63
C GLY A 143 -0.96 12.38 11.64
N TRP A 144 -0.13 12.75 10.64
CA TRP A 144 1.29 12.45 10.68
C TRP A 144 1.94 13.05 11.91
N ASN A 145 2.77 12.25 12.56
CA ASN A 145 3.58 12.66 13.68
C ASN A 145 4.92 13.16 13.15
N ALA A 146 5.25 14.43 13.43
CA ALA A 146 6.49 15.07 13.01
C ALA A 146 7.76 14.42 13.60
N ALA A 147 7.63 13.61 14.66
CA ALA A 147 8.73 12.84 15.22
C ALA A 147 9.01 11.52 14.47
N LEU A 148 8.11 11.11 13.57
CA LEU A 148 8.25 9.90 12.76
C LEU A 148 8.75 10.25 11.36
N SER A 149 9.53 9.36 10.76
CA SER A 149 9.81 9.43 9.33
C SER A 149 8.53 9.24 8.51
N ASP A 150 8.54 9.68 7.24
CA ASP A 150 7.42 9.47 6.33
C ASP A 150 7.04 7.98 6.19
N THR A 151 8.06 7.10 6.21
CA THR A 151 7.84 5.65 6.13
C THR A 151 7.14 5.13 7.38
N GLU A 152 7.56 5.57 8.56
CA GLU A 152 6.91 5.17 9.82
C GLU A 152 5.49 5.72 9.92
N ASN A 153 5.25 6.96 9.50
CA ASN A 153 3.89 7.52 9.40
C ASN A 153 2.99 6.69 8.47
N ARG A 154 3.50 6.26 7.31
CA ARG A 154 2.77 5.37 6.40
C ARG A 154 2.48 4.01 7.04
N LEU A 155 3.44 3.42 7.77
CA LEU A 155 3.22 2.16 8.48
C LEU A 155 2.11 2.30 9.53
N VAL A 156 2.10 3.39 10.30
CA VAL A 156 1.01 3.69 11.25
C VAL A 156 -0.34 3.78 10.52
N GLY A 157 -0.39 4.50 9.39
CA GLY A 157 -1.60 4.59 8.57
C GLY A 157 -2.09 3.23 8.06
N MET A 158 -1.17 2.39 7.56
CA MET A 158 -1.49 1.02 7.10
C MET A 158 -1.99 0.11 8.22
N LEU A 159 -1.44 0.23 9.43
CA LEU A 159 -1.87 -0.53 10.60
C LEU A 159 -3.25 -0.09 11.10
N GLY A 160 -3.58 1.19 10.95
CA GLY A 160 -4.89 1.75 11.30
C GLY A 160 -5.97 1.54 10.23
N ALA A 161 -5.63 1.18 9.00
CA ALA A 161 -6.60 0.97 7.93
C ALA A 161 -7.42 -0.30 8.15
N GLU A 162 -8.70 -0.33 7.79
CA GLU A 162 -9.57 -1.52 7.95
C GLU A 162 -9.04 -2.76 7.20
N ASN A 163 -8.37 -2.54 6.05
CA ASN A 163 -7.84 -3.60 5.20
C ASN A 163 -6.74 -4.43 5.90
N ALA A 164 -7.00 -5.72 6.12
CA ALA A 164 -6.06 -6.65 6.74
C ALA A 164 -4.78 -6.87 5.91
N GLU A 165 -4.83 -6.74 4.58
CA GLU A 165 -3.65 -6.82 3.72
C GLU A 165 -2.67 -5.69 3.98
N LEU A 166 -3.19 -4.46 4.16
CA LEU A 166 -2.36 -3.30 4.52
C LEU A 166 -1.71 -3.50 5.89
N LYS A 167 -2.48 -3.95 6.89
CA LYS A 167 -1.95 -4.27 8.22
C LYS A 167 -0.83 -5.32 8.13
N ARG A 168 -1.02 -6.37 7.33
CA ARG A 168 -0.03 -7.44 7.14
C ARG A 168 1.24 -6.94 6.45
N ASP A 169 1.10 -6.13 5.41
CA ASP A 169 2.24 -5.56 4.68
C ASP A 169 3.06 -4.61 5.55
N ALA A 170 2.39 -3.83 6.39
CA ALA A 170 3.05 -2.99 7.39
C ALA A 170 3.80 -3.85 8.41
N ALA A 171 3.17 -4.89 8.96
CA ALA A 171 3.79 -5.81 9.91
C ALA A 171 5.03 -6.51 9.32
N LYS A 172 4.97 -6.97 8.07
CA LYS A 172 6.14 -7.54 7.36
C LYS A 172 7.26 -6.53 7.20
N THR A 173 6.91 -5.28 6.87
CA THR A 173 7.88 -4.18 6.72
C THR A 173 8.56 -3.87 8.05
N ILE A 174 7.82 -3.82 9.16
CA ILE A 174 8.36 -3.63 10.50
C ILE A 174 9.35 -4.74 10.86
N VAL A 175 9.01 -6.01 10.59
CA VAL A 175 9.91 -7.14 10.87
C VAL A 175 11.21 -7.04 10.06
N ARG A 176 11.12 -6.63 8.79
CA ARG A 176 12.29 -6.51 7.90
C ARG A 176 13.18 -5.33 8.27
N ASP A 177 12.58 -4.19 8.62
CA ASP A 177 13.26 -2.91 8.76
C ASP A 177 13.48 -2.51 10.23
N SER A 178 13.21 -3.42 11.17
CA SER A 178 13.43 -3.24 12.62
C SER A 178 14.89 -2.83 12.94
N PRO A 179 15.14 -1.91 13.89
CA PRO A 179 14.15 -1.23 14.73
C PRO A 179 13.47 -0.04 14.04
N VAL A 180 12.19 0.16 14.37
CA VAL A 180 11.40 1.37 14.03
C VAL A 180 10.99 2.11 15.31
N ALA A 181 10.44 3.32 15.18
CA ALA A 181 9.94 4.08 16.31
C ALA A 181 8.87 3.31 17.10
N GLU A 182 8.88 3.49 18.42
CA GLU A 182 7.97 2.83 19.35
C GLU A 182 6.49 3.02 18.98
N ALA A 183 6.13 4.20 18.48
CA ALA A 183 4.76 4.50 18.04
C ALA A 183 4.25 3.58 16.91
N VAL A 184 5.16 3.03 16.08
CA VAL A 184 4.80 2.08 15.01
C VAL A 184 4.44 0.72 15.61
N TYR A 185 5.20 0.26 16.61
CA TYR A 185 4.87 -0.96 17.33
C TYR A 185 3.60 -0.80 18.18
N ASP A 186 3.34 0.40 18.73
CA ASP A 186 2.08 0.72 19.41
C ASP A 186 0.88 0.60 18.47
N ALA A 187 1.01 1.12 17.24
CA ALA A 187 0.01 0.95 16.20
C ALA A 187 -0.17 -0.53 15.83
N ALA A 188 0.91 -1.33 15.81
CA ALA A 188 0.82 -2.76 15.53
C ALA A 188 0.12 -3.53 16.66
N ALA A 189 0.36 -3.16 17.92
CA ALA A 189 -0.33 -3.73 19.07
C ALA A 189 -1.82 -3.40 19.05
N SER A 190 -2.15 -2.13 18.77
CA SER A 190 -3.53 -1.70 18.61
C SER A 190 -4.24 -2.48 17.49
N ALA A 191 -3.61 -2.57 16.31
CA ALA A 191 -4.13 -3.34 15.19
C ALA A 191 -4.38 -4.82 15.54
N LEU A 192 -3.44 -5.46 16.24
CA LEU A 192 -3.57 -6.85 16.69
C LEU A 192 -4.78 -7.02 17.62
N THR A 193 -4.87 -6.19 18.67
CA THR A 193 -5.99 -6.25 19.62
C THR A 193 -7.33 -5.93 18.99
N GLY A 194 -7.38 -4.99 18.04
CA GLY A 194 -8.59 -4.67 17.29
C GLY A 194 -9.06 -5.85 16.42
N MET A 195 -8.13 -6.53 15.74
CA MET A 195 -8.45 -7.73 14.96
C MET A 195 -8.93 -8.90 15.83
N LEU A 196 -8.33 -9.09 17.01
CA LEU A 196 -8.80 -10.08 17.98
C LEU A 196 -10.23 -9.79 18.44
N ALA A 197 -10.53 -8.53 18.76
CA ALA A 197 -11.87 -8.11 19.18
C ALA A 197 -12.92 -8.28 18.07
N ALA A 198 -12.54 -8.05 16.81
CA ALA A 198 -13.41 -8.31 15.66
C ALA A 198 -13.68 -9.80 15.42
N GLY A 199 -12.79 -10.68 15.89
CA GLY A 199 -13.02 -12.13 15.94
C GLY A 199 -12.94 -12.86 14.58
N SER A 200 -12.46 -12.22 13.51
CA SER A 200 -12.31 -12.92 12.23
C SER A 200 -11.16 -13.93 12.26
N LEU A 201 -11.45 -15.16 11.84
CA LEU A 201 -10.50 -16.28 11.79
C LEU A 201 -10.29 -16.82 10.38
N ASP A 202 -10.61 -16.04 9.35
CA ASP A 202 -10.25 -16.36 7.98
C ASP A 202 -8.72 -16.41 7.80
N ASN A 203 -8.27 -17.02 6.70
CA ASN A 203 -6.84 -17.25 6.45
C ASN A 203 -6.03 -15.94 6.41
N LEU A 204 -6.58 -14.86 5.85
CA LEU A 204 -5.91 -13.57 5.76
C LEU A 204 -5.83 -12.94 7.15
N SER A 205 -6.91 -12.94 7.93
CA SER A 205 -6.92 -12.39 9.29
C SER A 205 -5.94 -13.12 10.20
N VAL A 206 -5.91 -14.45 10.16
CA VAL A 206 -4.97 -15.26 10.95
C VAL A 206 -3.52 -15.03 10.52
N ASP A 207 -3.24 -14.93 9.23
CA ASP A 207 -1.89 -14.62 8.74
C ASP A 207 -1.45 -13.21 9.14
N THR A 208 -2.35 -12.23 9.06
CA THR A 208 -2.11 -10.84 9.46
C THR A 208 -1.77 -10.75 10.94
N MET A 209 -2.58 -11.35 11.82
CA MET A 209 -2.32 -11.39 13.26
C MET A 209 -1.01 -12.10 13.60
N ALA A 210 -0.65 -13.16 12.87
CA ALA A 210 0.65 -13.82 13.04
C ALA A 210 1.83 -12.90 12.70
N TRP A 211 1.72 -12.10 11.63
CA TRP A 211 2.75 -11.11 11.29
C TRP A 211 2.80 -9.95 12.29
N LEU A 212 1.65 -9.50 12.81
CA LEU A 212 1.61 -8.51 13.87
C LEU A 212 2.29 -9.02 15.16
N CYS A 213 2.09 -10.28 15.54
CA CYS A 213 2.83 -10.89 16.65
C CYS A 213 4.35 -10.82 16.42
N LYS A 214 4.82 -11.18 15.23
CA LYS A 214 6.25 -11.10 14.88
C LYS A 214 6.78 -9.66 14.92
N ALA A 215 6.00 -8.69 14.46
CA ALA A 215 6.37 -7.29 14.51
C ALA A 215 6.54 -6.82 15.96
N LEU A 216 5.64 -7.21 16.86
CA LEU A 216 5.76 -6.90 18.29
C LEU A 216 6.96 -7.60 18.94
N GLY A 217 7.22 -8.87 18.62
CA GLY A 217 8.42 -9.57 19.10
C GLY A 217 9.71 -8.87 18.64
N ALA A 218 9.75 -8.40 17.39
CA ALA A 218 10.89 -7.67 16.82
C ALA A 218 11.18 -6.32 17.51
N SER A 219 10.27 -5.81 18.35
CA SER A 219 10.52 -4.62 19.17
C SER A 219 11.44 -4.89 20.36
N GLY A 220 11.50 -6.14 20.84
CA GLY A 220 12.17 -6.52 22.09
C GLY A 220 11.60 -5.90 23.36
N ASN A 221 10.46 -5.19 23.29
CA ASN A 221 9.94 -4.39 24.41
C ASN A 221 8.82 -5.11 25.17
N SER A 222 9.06 -5.46 26.44
CA SER A 222 8.11 -6.16 27.32
C SER A 222 6.75 -5.47 27.48
N LYS A 223 6.62 -4.19 27.16
CA LYS A 223 5.32 -3.49 27.17
C LYS A 223 4.27 -4.13 26.24
N TYR A 224 4.68 -4.88 25.23
CA TYR A 224 3.78 -5.55 24.29
C TYR A 224 3.35 -6.95 24.72
N ALA A 225 3.90 -7.48 25.82
CA ALA A 225 3.53 -8.80 26.34
C ALA A 225 2.01 -8.97 26.53
N PRO A 226 1.26 -8.00 27.10
CA PRO A 226 -0.18 -8.16 27.31
C PRO A 226 -0.97 -8.39 26.00
N ALA A 227 -0.57 -7.76 24.89
CA ALA A 227 -1.23 -7.96 23.61
C ALA A 227 -0.98 -9.38 23.05
N LEU A 228 0.24 -9.90 23.22
CA LEU A 228 0.60 -11.26 22.80
C LEU A 228 -0.07 -12.32 23.69
N GLU A 229 -0.16 -12.09 24.99
CA GLU A 229 -0.87 -12.98 25.93
C GLU A 229 -2.36 -13.09 25.60
N GLN A 230 -3.01 -12.00 25.18
CA GLN A 230 -4.39 -12.05 24.67
C GLN A 230 -4.52 -12.95 23.45
N VAL A 231 -3.55 -12.93 22.53
CA VAL A 231 -3.53 -13.85 21.37
C VAL A 231 -3.44 -15.29 21.83
N VAL A 232 -2.57 -15.60 22.80
CA VAL A 232 -2.44 -16.96 23.35
C VAL A 232 -3.76 -17.42 23.98
N ALA A 233 -4.45 -16.53 24.71
CA ALA A 233 -5.71 -16.81 25.38
C ALA A 233 -6.87 -17.14 24.41
N THR A 234 -6.77 -16.80 23.11
CA THR A 234 -7.79 -17.19 22.10
C THR A 234 -7.92 -18.69 21.90
N GLY A 235 -6.89 -19.47 22.27
CA GLY A 235 -6.84 -20.92 22.01
C GLY A 235 -6.56 -21.30 20.55
N ASN A 236 -6.38 -20.35 19.64
CA ASN A 236 -6.00 -20.65 18.26
C ASN A 236 -4.54 -21.14 18.20
N LYS A 237 -4.33 -22.42 17.88
CA LYS A 237 -2.99 -23.06 17.88
C LYS A 237 -1.96 -22.35 17.00
N LYS A 238 -2.36 -21.86 15.81
CA LYS A 238 -1.44 -21.18 14.88
C LYS A 238 -1.04 -19.82 15.46
N LEU A 239 -2.00 -19.04 15.94
CA LEU A 239 -1.73 -17.73 16.52
C LEU A 239 -0.93 -17.85 17.83
N ALA A 240 -1.30 -18.77 18.72
CA ALA A 240 -0.57 -19.03 19.96
C ALA A 240 0.90 -19.41 19.70
N LYS A 241 1.20 -20.16 18.64
CA LYS A 241 2.60 -20.44 18.24
C LYS A 241 3.38 -19.16 17.96
N PHE A 242 2.82 -18.23 17.18
CA PHE A 242 3.51 -16.99 16.84
C PHE A 242 3.58 -16.01 18.00
N ALA A 243 2.53 -15.93 18.82
CA ALA A 243 2.52 -15.09 20.01
C ALA A 243 3.53 -15.57 21.07
N ASN A 244 3.59 -16.88 21.32
CA ASN A 244 4.59 -17.46 22.24
C ASN A 244 6.02 -17.25 21.74
N ALA A 245 6.28 -17.40 20.44
CA ALA A 245 7.58 -17.08 19.88
C ALA A 245 7.92 -15.59 20.07
N ALA A 246 6.98 -14.69 19.80
CA ALA A 246 7.19 -13.26 20.00
C ALA A 246 7.42 -12.88 21.48
N LEU A 247 6.73 -13.54 22.42
CA LEU A 247 6.94 -13.33 23.87
C LEU A 247 8.37 -13.69 24.31
N GLN A 248 9.00 -14.68 23.66
CA GLN A 248 10.39 -15.07 23.95
C GLN A 248 11.41 -14.03 23.48
N GLU A 249 11.05 -13.16 22.54
CA GLU A 249 11.91 -12.09 22.02
C GLU A 249 11.86 -10.82 22.89
N LEU A 250 10.91 -10.72 23.83
CA LEU A 250 10.78 -9.55 24.70
C LEU A 250 11.79 -9.59 25.86
N GLN A 251 12.39 -8.43 26.16
CA GLN A 251 13.37 -8.24 27.24
C GLN A 251 12.75 -7.62 28.50
#